data_AF-A0A2H5X6W5-F1
#
_entry.id   AF-A0A2H5X6W5-F1
#
_cell.length_a   1.000
_cell.length_b   1.000
_cell.length_c   1.000
_cell.angle_alpha   90.00
_cell.angle_beta   90.00
_cell.angle_gamma   90.00
#
_symmetry.space_group_name_H-M   'P 1'
#
loop_
_entity.id
_entity.type
_entity.pdbx_description
1 polymer ?
#
loop_
_entity_poly.entity_id
_entity_poly.type
_entity_poly.pdbx_seq_one_letter_code
_entity_poly.pdbx_strand_id
1 'polypeptide(L)'
;MDKDFPGESEVGSVHYAPNSRSDYDWDNPAPVWSYADDWLTYPHLPRKRKLMSNKDWGSLPGVPAIVRHHKWWMERIPKAPGVTDGFANNWWEYIVNYDEAIKKLPPPGATFQKAKVAMYAE
;
A
#
# COMPACT_ATOMS: atom_id res chain seq x y z
N MET A 1 2.50 7.15 6.85
CA MET A 1 3.93 7.50 6.89
C MET A 1 4.36 7.61 8.33
N ASP A 2 5.56 7.18 8.69
CA ASP A 2 6.02 7.17 10.10
C ASP A 2 6.02 8.59 10.73
N LYS A 3 6.26 9.64 9.94
CA LYS A 3 6.18 11.03 10.43
C LYS A 3 4.80 11.45 10.93
N ASP A 4 3.73 10.85 10.38
CA ASP A 4 2.34 11.18 10.69
C ASP A 4 1.72 10.15 11.65
N PHE A 5 2.14 8.88 11.51
CA PHE A 5 1.70 7.74 12.32
C PHE A 5 2.93 6.94 12.79
N PRO A 6 3.63 7.41 13.84
CA PRO A 6 4.88 6.79 14.29
C PRO A 6 4.71 5.32 14.66
N GLY A 7 5.52 4.45 14.05
CA GLY A 7 5.48 3.01 14.28
C GLY A 7 4.33 2.26 13.58
N GLU A 8 3.46 2.98 12.87
CA GLU A 8 2.28 2.47 12.16
C GLU A 8 2.29 2.79 10.66
N SER A 9 3.49 3.00 10.10
CA SER A 9 3.59 3.27 8.67
C SER A 9 3.14 2.07 7.82
N GLU A 10 2.38 2.32 6.77
CA GLU A 10 2.01 1.31 5.76
C GLU A 10 3.01 1.38 4.58
N VAL A 11 2.58 1.09 3.34
CA VAL A 11 3.41 1.19 2.13
C VAL A 11 3.87 2.62 1.80
N GLY A 12 3.19 3.64 2.34
CA GLY A 12 3.39 5.04 1.96
C GLY A 12 2.60 5.42 0.71
N SER A 13 3.14 6.31 -0.12
CA SER A 13 2.55 6.73 -1.39
C SER A 13 3.63 6.85 -2.46
N VAL A 14 3.21 7.11 -3.70
CA VAL A 14 4.15 7.34 -4.81
C VAL A 14 5.16 8.47 -4.51
N HIS A 15 4.76 9.48 -3.75
CA HIS A 15 5.56 10.63 -3.34
C HIS A 15 6.39 10.39 -2.06
N TYR A 16 6.03 9.39 -1.25
CA TYR A 16 6.49 9.24 0.12
C TYR A 16 6.73 7.76 0.46
N ALA A 17 7.99 7.34 0.68
CA ALA A 17 8.33 6.01 1.20
C ALA A 17 8.05 5.92 2.70
N PRO A 18 7.80 4.77 3.33
CA PRO A 18 7.34 4.70 4.74
C PRO A 18 8.06 5.62 5.76
N ASN A 19 9.36 5.86 5.58
CA ASN A 19 10.23 6.68 6.43
C ASN A 19 10.49 8.12 5.92
N SER A 20 9.92 8.56 4.80
CA SER A 20 10.15 9.89 4.25
C SER A 20 9.72 10.99 5.22
N ARG A 21 10.55 12.04 5.33
CA ARG A 21 10.27 13.23 6.15
C ARG A 21 9.72 14.41 5.34
N SER A 22 9.92 14.40 4.03
CA SER A 22 9.39 15.39 3.07
C SER A 22 9.00 14.70 1.75
N ASP A 23 8.41 15.47 0.83
CA ASP A 23 8.10 15.00 -0.52
C ASP A 23 9.37 14.47 -1.21
N TYR A 24 9.24 13.36 -1.93
CA TYR A 24 10.31 12.70 -2.69
C TYR A 24 11.53 12.20 -1.89
N ASP A 25 11.43 12.10 -0.55
CA ASP A 25 12.50 11.63 0.33
C ASP A 25 12.57 10.08 0.38
N TRP A 26 12.75 9.44 -0.78
CA TRP A 26 12.87 7.97 -0.88
C TRP A 26 14.27 7.45 -0.57
N ASP A 27 15.27 8.33 -0.42
CA ASP A 27 16.65 7.94 -0.13
C ASP A 27 16.98 7.97 1.37
N ASN A 28 16.01 8.28 2.22
CA ASN A 28 16.18 8.32 3.67
C ASN A 28 16.61 6.94 4.23
N PRO A 29 17.79 6.83 4.88
CA PRO A 29 18.27 5.55 5.41
C PRO A 29 17.70 5.20 6.79
N ALA A 30 17.00 6.14 7.45
CA ALA A 30 16.51 5.93 8.82
C ALA A 30 15.47 4.79 8.84
N PRO A 31 15.66 3.76 9.67
CA PRO A 31 14.71 2.65 9.72
C PRO A 31 13.45 3.05 10.50
N VAL A 32 12.29 2.56 10.04
CA VAL A 32 10.99 2.74 10.70
C VAL A 32 10.23 1.42 10.74
N TRP A 33 9.34 1.25 11.71
CA TRP A 33 8.41 0.12 11.72
C TRP A 33 7.33 0.34 10.65
N SER A 34 7.13 -0.66 9.81
CA SER A 34 6.13 -0.60 8.73
C SER A 34 5.39 -1.92 8.56
N TYR A 35 4.12 -1.84 8.19
CA TYR A 35 3.27 -2.94 7.76
C TYR A 35 3.26 -3.10 6.22
N ALA A 36 4.18 -2.47 5.48
CA ALA A 36 4.13 -2.46 4.01
C ALA A 36 4.08 -3.86 3.36
N ASP A 37 4.71 -4.87 3.95
CA ASP A 37 4.69 -6.25 3.43
C ASP A 37 3.35 -6.97 3.67
N ASP A 38 2.51 -6.46 4.57
CA ASP A 38 1.18 -6.99 4.86
C ASP A 38 0.30 -6.94 3.59
N TRP A 39 0.47 -5.89 2.79
CA TRP A 39 -0.24 -5.67 1.52
C TRP A 39 0.08 -6.71 0.44
N LEU A 40 1.23 -7.40 0.53
CA LEU A 40 1.54 -8.54 -0.35
C LEU A 40 0.61 -9.74 -0.09
N THR A 41 -0.09 -9.74 1.05
CA THR A 41 -0.95 -10.84 1.49
C THR A 41 -2.43 -10.47 1.51
N TYR A 42 -2.80 -9.27 1.02
CA TYR A 42 -4.20 -8.87 0.92
C TYR A 42 -5.02 -9.97 0.21
N PRO A 43 -6.18 -10.40 0.76
CA PRO A 43 -6.95 -9.75 1.85
C PRO A 43 -6.62 -10.23 3.28
N HIS A 44 -5.63 -11.11 3.48
CA HIS A 44 -5.39 -11.73 4.80
C HIS A 44 -4.86 -10.75 5.86
N LEU A 45 -3.95 -9.84 5.48
CA LEU A 45 -3.42 -8.76 6.33
C LEU A 45 -3.10 -9.19 7.79
N PRO A 46 -2.14 -10.10 8.01
CA PRO A 46 -1.80 -10.63 9.34
C PRO A 46 -1.23 -9.60 10.32
N ARG A 47 -1.09 -8.33 9.94
CA ARG A 47 -0.56 -7.22 10.75
C ARG A 47 0.84 -7.51 11.27
N LYS A 48 1.71 -8.02 10.40
CA LYS A 48 3.12 -8.27 10.73
C LYS A 48 3.98 -7.07 10.34
N ARG A 49 4.31 -6.22 11.31
CA ARG A 49 5.26 -5.13 11.08
C ARG A 49 6.70 -5.63 10.96
N LYS A 50 7.47 -4.96 10.13
CA LYS A 50 8.90 -5.17 9.91
C LYS A 50 9.62 -3.83 10.02
N LEU A 51 10.84 -3.85 10.55
CA LEU A 51 11.71 -2.69 10.52
C LEU A 51 12.25 -2.53 9.10
N MET A 52 11.90 -1.43 8.42
CA MET A 52 12.21 -1.18 7.02
C MET A 52 12.98 0.14 6.84
N SER A 53 13.79 0.22 5.78
CA SER A 53 14.47 1.44 5.35
C SER A 53 14.61 1.50 3.83
N ASN A 54 15.35 2.49 3.32
CA ASN A 54 15.62 2.61 1.88
C ASN A 54 16.27 1.40 1.21
N LYS A 55 16.86 0.50 2.00
CA LYS A 55 17.40 -0.76 1.51
C LYS A 55 16.31 -1.74 1.07
N ASP A 56 15.12 -1.67 1.66
CA ASP A 56 14.02 -2.59 1.33
C ASP A 56 13.48 -2.36 -0.08
N TRP A 57 13.46 -1.11 -0.56
CA TRP A 57 13.22 -0.82 -1.98
C TRP A 57 14.49 -0.76 -2.82
N GLY A 58 15.62 -1.23 -2.30
CA GLY A 58 16.85 -1.42 -3.07
C GLY A 58 17.62 -0.14 -3.40
N SER A 59 17.47 0.95 -2.62
CA SER A 59 18.32 2.14 -2.78
C SER A 59 19.81 1.76 -2.78
N LEU A 60 20.59 2.44 -3.63
CA LEU A 60 22.02 2.23 -3.81
C LEU A 60 22.76 3.56 -3.60
N PRO A 61 23.96 3.55 -3.00
CA PRO A 61 24.76 4.76 -2.86
C PRO A 61 24.96 5.48 -4.19
N GLY A 62 24.65 6.78 -4.23
CA GLY A 62 24.83 7.63 -5.41
C GLY A 62 23.83 7.39 -6.55
N VAL A 63 22.81 6.55 -6.38
CA VAL A 63 21.77 6.30 -7.37
C VAL A 63 20.40 6.67 -6.79
N PRO A 64 19.66 7.61 -7.40
CA PRO A 64 18.34 8.00 -6.89
C PRO A 64 17.39 6.82 -6.69
N ALA A 65 16.77 6.74 -5.52
CA ALA A 65 15.87 5.63 -5.17
C ALA A 65 14.55 5.64 -5.94
N ILE A 66 14.15 6.75 -6.57
CA ILE A 66 12.83 6.95 -7.19
C ILE A 66 12.30 5.72 -7.94
N VAL A 67 13.03 5.23 -8.94
CA VAL A 67 12.58 4.11 -9.78
C VAL A 67 12.40 2.83 -8.96
N ARG A 68 13.28 2.61 -7.98
CA ARG A 68 13.28 1.38 -7.19
C ARG A 68 12.20 1.40 -6.12
N HIS A 69 12.03 2.57 -5.48
CA HIS A 69 10.88 2.84 -4.61
C HIS A 69 9.56 2.61 -5.36
N HIS A 70 9.40 3.17 -6.56
CA HIS A 70 8.16 3.00 -7.32
C HIS A 70 7.89 1.55 -7.69
N LYS A 71 8.92 0.79 -8.09
CA LYS A 71 8.79 -0.66 -8.34
C LYS A 71 8.37 -1.41 -7.07
N TRP A 72 9.07 -1.18 -5.96
CA TRP A 72 8.76 -1.77 -4.66
C TRP A 72 7.35 -1.41 -4.16
N TRP A 73 6.91 -0.17 -4.38
CA TRP A 73 5.58 0.32 -4.02
C TRP A 73 4.50 -0.34 -4.90
N MET A 74 4.71 -0.40 -6.22
CA MET A 74 3.78 -1.08 -7.15
C MET A 74 3.68 -2.59 -6.90
N GLU A 75 4.77 -3.24 -6.49
CA GLU A 75 4.76 -4.66 -6.11
C GLU A 75 3.80 -4.95 -4.93
N ARG A 76 3.54 -3.95 -4.09
CA ARG A 76 2.64 -4.02 -2.93
C ARG A 76 1.21 -3.59 -3.24
N ILE A 77 0.89 -3.23 -4.48
CA ILE A 77 -0.50 -3.13 -4.92
C ILE A 77 -1.11 -4.55 -4.90
N PRO A 78 -2.24 -4.76 -4.20
CA PRO A 78 -2.89 -6.06 -4.13
C PRO A 78 -3.15 -6.67 -5.50
N LYS A 79 -2.83 -7.97 -5.64
CA LYS A 79 -2.91 -8.70 -6.91
C LYS A 79 -3.35 -10.16 -6.74
N ALA A 80 -3.92 -10.50 -5.59
CA ALA A 80 -4.43 -11.84 -5.32
C ALA A 80 -5.74 -12.07 -6.09
N PRO A 81 -6.04 -13.32 -6.52
CA PRO A 81 -7.32 -13.62 -7.13
C PRO A 81 -8.47 -13.57 -6.12
N GLY A 82 -9.70 -13.50 -6.63
CA GLY A 82 -10.93 -13.62 -5.86
C GLY A 82 -11.53 -12.28 -5.43
N VAL A 83 -12.58 -12.40 -4.62
CA VAL A 83 -13.38 -11.27 -4.12
C VAL A 83 -13.47 -11.41 -2.61
N THR A 84 -13.29 -10.31 -1.87
CA THR A 84 -13.51 -10.23 -0.43
C THR A 84 -14.38 -9.03 -0.14
N ASP A 85 -15.40 -9.25 0.68
CA ASP A 85 -16.43 -8.25 1.01
C ASP A 85 -17.02 -7.55 -0.23
N GLY A 86 -17.14 -8.30 -1.33
CA GLY A 86 -17.69 -7.82 -2.60
C GLY A 86 -16.78 -6.88 -3.40
N PHE A 87 -15.48 -6.81 -3.10
CA PHE A 87 -14.44 -6.16 -3.91
C PHE A 87 -13.40 -7.16 -4.41
N ALA A 88 -12.86 -6.94 -5.61
CA ALA A 88 -11.77 -7.72 -6.17
C ALA A 88 -10.51 -7.58 -5.30
N ASN A 89 -9.86 -8.71 -5.04
CA ASN A 89 -8.59 -8.75 -4.32
C ASN A 89 -7.41 -8.28 -5.18
N ASN A 90 -7.59 -8.27 -6.51
CA ASN A 90 -6.63 -7.75 -7.46
C ASN A 90 -6.97 -6.30 -7.81
N TRP A 91 -6.26 -5.37 -7.18
CA TRP A 91 -6.55 -3.95 -7.32
C TRP A 91 -6.06 -3.37 -8.65
N TRP A 92 -5.20 -4.09 -9.38
CA TRP A 92 -4.84 -3.68 -10.73
C TRP A 92 -6.05 -3.61 -11.66
N GLU A 93 -7.09 -4.41 -11.43
CA GLU A 93 -8.34 -4.32 -12.20
C GLU A 93 -8.95 -2.92 -12.10
N TYR A 94 -8.93 -2.32 -10.91
CA TYR A 94 -9.42 -0.95 -10.70
C TYR A 94 -8.53 0.11 -11.33
N ILE A 95 -7.24 -0.14 -11.43
CA ILE A 95 -6.26 0.83 -11.91
C ILE A 95 -6.22 0.85 -13.45
N VAL A 96 -6.17 -0.32 -14.07
CA VAL A 96 -5.94 -0.44 -15.52
C VAL A 96 -7.23 -0.58 -16.34
N ASN A 97 -8.33 -1.01 -15.72
CA ASN A 97 -9.60 -1.22 -16.40
C ASN A 97 -10.81 -1.03 -15.47
N TYR A 98 -10.89 0.16 -14.88
CA TYR A 98 -11.89 0.52 -13.89
C TYR A 98 -13.33 0.20 -14.33
N ASP A 99 -13.72 0.63 -15.54
CA ASP A 99 -15.09 0.50 -16.04
C ASP A 99 -15.56 -0.96 -16.13
N GLU A 100 -14.69 -1.89 -16.52
CA GLU A 100 -15.01 -3.32 -16.55
C GLU A 100 -14.98 -3.94 -15.15
N ALA A 101 -14.09 -3.47 -14.27
CA ALA A 101 -14.03 -3.94 -12.90
C ALA A 101 -15.33 -3.62 -12.15
N ILE A 102 -15.86 -2.40 -12.29
CA ILE A 102 -17.07 -1.97 -11.58
C ILE A 102 -18.35 -2.60 -12.12
N LYS A 103 -18.43 -3.04 -13.38
CA LYS A 103 -19.61 -3.77 -13.89
C LYS A 103 -19.84 -5.09 -13.16
N LYS A 104 -18.78 -5.66 -12.60
CA LYS A 104 -18.79 -6.96 -11.91
C LYS A 104 -19.05 -6.82 -10.41
N LEU A 105 -19.14 -5.58 -9.89
CA LEU A 105 -19.27 -5.28 -8.47
C LEU A 105 -20.42 -4.28 -8.23
N PRO A 106 -21.17 -4.41 -7.13
CA PRO A 106 -21.12 -5.50 -6.16
C PRO A 106 -21.69 -6.81 -6.73
N PRO A 107 -21.14 -7.99 -6.41
CA PRO A 107 -21.76 -9.25 -6.83
C PRO A 107 -23.16 -9.39 -6.21
N PRO A 108 -24.10 -10.08 -6.87
CA PRO A 108 -25.45 -10.31 -6.32
C PRO A 108 -25.39 -10.89 -4.90
N GLY A 109 -26.02 -10.21 -3.95
CA GLY A 109 -26.04 -10.60 -2.53
C GLY A 109 -24.98 -9.93 -1.65
N ALA A 110 -24.12 -9.08 -2.18
CA ALA A 110 -23.19 -8.33 -1.35
C ALA A 110 -23.90 -7.22 -0.54
N THR A 111 -23.74 -7.27 0.78
CA THR A 111 -24.35 -6.34 1.73
C THR A 111 -23.43 -5.14 1.95
N PHE A 112 -23.46 -4.18 1.03
CA PHE A 112 -22.74 -2.93 1.22
C PHE A 112 -23.54 -1.96 2.08
N GLN A 113 -22.99 -1.58 3.23
CA GLN A 113 -23.35 -0.32 3.86
C GLN A 113 -22.42 0.76 3.32
N LYS A 114 -22.99 1.82 2.75
CA LYS A 114 -22.24 3.03 2.38
C LYS A 114 -21.48 3.50 3.63
N ALA A 115 -20.16 3.70 3.53
CA ALA A 115 -19.39 4.25 4.64
C ALA A 115 -20.04 5.56 5.10
N LYS A 116 -20.59 5.58 6.31
CA LYS A 116 -21.33 6.74 6.84
C LYS A 116 -20.40 7.80 7.41
N VAL A 117 -19.18 7.40 7.81
CA VAL A 117 -18.17 8.24 8.43
C VAL A 117 -16.81 7.76 7.93
N ALA A 118 -15.92 8.69 7.54
CA ALA A 118 -14.53 8.37 7.31
C ALA A 118 -13.88 8.07 8.68
N MET A 119 -13.42 6.84 8.89
CA MET A 119 -12.64 6.52 10.09
C MET A 119 -11.22 7.05 9.88
N TYR A 120 -10.89 8.14 10.57
CA TYR A 120 -9.49 8.50 10.80
C TYR A 120 -9.00 7.69 12.00
N ALA A 121 -7.75 7.21 11.96
CA ALA A 121 -7.11 6.65 13.14
C ALA A 121 -7.05 7.73 14.24
N GLU A 122 -7.45 7.35 15.46
CA GLU A 122 -7.37 8.20 16.66
C GLU A 122 -5.92 8.51 17.05
#